data_AF-A0A7S3E8N8-F1
#
_entry.id   AF-A0A7S3E8N8-F1
#
_cell.length_a   1.000
_cell.length_b   1.000
_cell.length_c   1.000
_cell.angle_alpha   90.00
_cell.angle_beta   90.00
_cell.angle_gamma   90.00
#
_symmetry.space_group_name_H-M   'P 1'
#
loop_
_entity.id
_entity.type
_entity.pdbx_description
1 polymer ?
#
loop_
_entity_poly.entity_id
_entity_poly.type
_entity_poly.pdbx_seq_one_letter_code
_entity_poly.pdbx_strand_id
1 'polypeptide(L)'
;MAAMLLGAGEKGHRAALPNSTIMLHQPRGQAQGQAADIAIKAREVLFNRKQAFQIIADSCGQTLEQVQADANRTKYLTSVEAKEYGLIDKVLPSPKDLPVQAPSFMDAVA
;
A
#
# COMPACT_ATOMS: atom_id res chain seq x y z
N MET A 1 -1.65 -1.42 -6.31
CA MET A 1 -1.52 0.01 -5.96
C MET A 1 -2.33 0.42 -4.73
N ALA A 2 -3.54 -0.11 -4.47
CA ALA A 2 -4.30 0.23 -3.25
C ALA A 2 -3.52 -0.01 -1.94
N ALA A 3 -2.78 -1.12 -1.82
CA ALA A 3 -1.94 -1.41 -0.65
C ALA A 3 -0.84 -0.35 -0.41
N MET A 4 -0.31 0.26 -1.47
CA MET A 4 0.67 1.36 -1.36
C MET A 4 0.01 2.60 -0.75
N LEU A 5 -1.18 2.97 -1.21
CA LEU A 5 -1.93 4.11 -0.65
C LEU A 5 -2.31 3.86 0.81
N LEU A 6 -2.74 2.63 1.13
CA LEU A 6 -3.05 2.22 2.50
C LEU A 6 -1.82 2.34 3.42
N GLY A 7 -0.67 1.86 2.96
CA GLY A 7 0.58 1.93 3.70
C GLY A 7 1.11 3.35 3.87
N ALA A 8 0.89 4.22 2.88
CA ALA A 8 1.36 5.61 2.87
C ALA A 8 0.55 6.57 3.76
N GLY A 9 -0.50 6.10 4.45
CA GLY A 9 -1.21 6.91 5.43
C GLY A 9 -0.35 7.27 6.64
N GLU A 10 -0.76 8.31 7.39
CA GLU A 10 -0.05 8.73 8.61
C GLU A 10 0.05 7.57 9.61
N LYS A 11 1.24 7.39 10.19
CA LYS A 11 1.52 6.26 11.07
C LYS A 11 0.65 6.33 12.32
N GLY A 12 0.01 5.21 12.66
CA GLY A 12 -0.97 5.10 13.76
C GLY A 12 -2.42 5.33 13.34
N HIS A 13 -2.65 5.82 12.11
CA HIS A 13 -3.97 6.09 11.55
C HIS A 13 -4.35 5.16 10.39
N ARG A 14 -3.51 4.18 10.02
CA ARG A 14 -3.80 3.22 8.97
C ARG A 14 -4.62 2.07 9.53
N ALA A 15 -5.80 1.81 8.97
CA ALA A 15 -6.72 0.82 9.50
C ALA A 15 -7.41 -0.03 8.42
N ALA A 16 -7.81 -1.25 8.79
CA ALA A 16 -8.64 -2.13 7.98
C ALA A 16 -9.69 -2.84 8.84
N LEU A 17 -10.72 -3.41 8.22
CA LEU A 17 -11.73 -4.22 8.90
C LEU A 17 -11.23 -5.68 9.06
N PRO A 18 -11.83 -6.50 9.96
CA PRO A 18 -11.29 -7.81 10.29
C PRO A 18 -11.26 -8.77 9.10
N ASN A 19 -12.27 -8.68 8.23
CA ASN A 19 -12.40 -9.53 7.04
C ASN A 19 -11.75 -8.92 5.78
N SER A 20 -11.02 -7.80 5.91
CA SER A 20 -10.31 -7.21 4.79
C SER A 20 -9.15 -8.10 4.35
N THR A 21 -8.99 -8.24 3.03
CA THR A 21 -7.82 -8.87 2.42
C THR A 21 -7.03 -7.82 1.67
N ILE A 22 -5.73 -7.72 1.95
CA ILE A 22 -4.83 -6.74 1.35
C ILE A 22 -3.91 -7.47 0.37
N MET A 23 -3.93 -7.02 -0.88
CA MET A 23 -3.18 -7.65 -1.97
C MET A 23 -1.95 -6.82 -2.32
N LEU A 24 -0.79 -7.44 -2.17
CA LEU A 24 0.49 -6.92 -2.65
C LEU A 24 0.84 -7.59 -3.98
N HIS A 25 1.14 -6.79 -5.00
CA HIS A 25 1.56 -7.30 -6.30
C HIS A 25 2.36 -6.23 -7.04
N GLN A 26 3.23 -6.68 -7.95
CA GLN A 26 3.97 -5.80 -8.84
C GLN A 26 3.04 -4.98 -9.75
N PRO A 27 3.41 -3.73 -10.08
CA PRO A 27 2.79 -3.00 -11.18
C PRO A 27 2.84 -3.81 -12.47
N ARG A 28 1.73 -3.83 -13.20
CA ARG A 28 1.63 -4.51 -14.51
C ARG A 28 1.64 -3.45 -15.60
N GLY A 29 2.42 -3.70 -16.66
CA GLY A 29 2.43 -2.90 -17.87
C GLY A 29 2.44 -3.82 -19.09
N GLN A 30 1.80 -3.37 -20.16
CA GLN A 30 1.86 -4.00 -21.48
C GLN A 30 2.43 -2.99 -22.46
N ALA A 31 3.19 -3.44 -23.45
CA ALA A 31 3.76 -2.59 -24.50
C ALA A 31 3.61 -3.28 -25.86
N GLN A 32 3.30 -2.48 -26.89
CA GLN A 32 3.19 -2.90 -28.28
C GLN A 32 3.69 -1.74 -29.16
N GLY A 33 4.34 -2.06 -30.28
CA GLY A 33 4.86 -1.05 -31.21
C GLY A 33 6.22 -1.42 -31.77
N GLN A 34 6.98 -0.42 -32.22
CA GLN A 34 8.34 -0.63 -32.69
C GLN A 34 9.25 -1.08 -31.53
N ALA A 35 10.35 -1.75 -31.86
CA ALA A 35 11.30 -2.23 -30.86
C ALA A 35 11.81 -1.09 -29.93
N ALA A 36 12.01 0.11 -30.47
CA ALA A 36 12.40 1.28 -29.70
C ALA A 36 11.34 1.71 -28.67
N ASP A 37 10.06 1.73 -29.08
CA ASP A 37 8.95 2.07 -28.19
C ASP A 37 8.77 1.04 -27.07
N ILE A 38 8.89 -0.25 -27.42
CA ILE A 38 8.86 -1.34 -26.44
C ILE A 38 9.98 -1.18 -25.41
N ALA A 39 11.20 -0.86 -25.84
CA ALA A 39 12.33 -0.66 -24.94
C ALA A 39 12.14 0.55 -24.01
N ILE A 40 11.60 1.66 -24.52
CA ILE A 40 11.29 2.85 -23.71
C ILE A 40 10.24 2.52 -22.65
N LYS A 41 9.15 1.85 -23.05
CA LYS A 41 8.07 1.47 -22.12
C LYS A 41 8.52 0.45 -21.09
N ALA A 42 9.35 -0.53 -21.47
CA ALA A 42 9.92 -1.49 -20.53
C ALA A 42 10.77 -0.79 -19.46
N ARG A 43 11.60 0.18 -19.85
CA ARG A 43 12.40 0.98 -18.89
C ARG A 43 11.52 1.75 -17.91
N GLU A 44 10.44 2.35 -18.40
CA GLU A 44 9.48 3.10 -17.58
C GLU A 44 8.74 2.19 -16.58
N VAL A 45 8.33 1.00 -17.01
CA VAL A 45 7.69 0.01 -16.12
C VAL A 45 8.65 -0.44 -15.01
N LEU A 46 9.92 -0.69 -15.34
CA LEU A 46 10.93 -1.06 -14.34
C LEU A 46 11.20 0.07 -13.34
N PHE A 47 11.27 1.32 -13.81
CA PHE A 47 11.41 2.48 -12.96
C PHE A 47 10.22 2.60 -11.99
N ASN A 48 8.99 2.58 -12.51
CA ASN A 48 7.77 2.67 -11.70
C ASN A 48 7.64 1.52 -10.70
N ARG A 49 8.03 0.30 -11.09
CA ARG A 49 8.10 -0.85 -10.19
C ARG A 49 9.04 -0.60 -9.02
N LYS A 50 10.25 -0.09 -9.28
CA LYS A 50 11.23 0.23 -8.22
C LYS A 50 10.70 1.31 -7.27
N GLN A 51 10.14 2.39 -7.82
CA GLN A 51 9.60 3.49 -7.02
C GLN A 51 8.43 3.05 -6.12
N ALA A 52 7.48 2.29 -6.68
CA ALA A 52 6.34 1.80 -5.91
C ALA A 52 6.78 0.89 -4.74
N PHE A 53 7.76 0.02 -4.96
CA PHE A 53 8.28 -0.85 -3.90
C PHE A 53 9.09 -0.11 -2.86
N GLN A 54 9.83 0.94 -3.25
CA GLN A 54 10.53 1.80 -2.29
C GLN A 54 9.52 2.49 -1.37
N ILE A 55 8.46 3.08 -1.91
CA ILE A 55 7.41 3.75 -1.13
C ILE A 55 6.77 2.77 -0.13
N ILE A 56 6.45 1.55 -0.59
CA ILE A 56 5.89 0.53 0.29
C ILE A 56 6.89 0.18 1.41
N ALA A 57 8.14 -0.13 1.06
CA ALA A 57 9.19 -0.49 2.01
C ALA A 57 9.39 0.57 3.09
N ASP A 58 9.50 1.84 2.68
CA ASP A 58 9.66 2.98 3.59
C ASP A 58 8.45 3.15 4.52
N SER A 59 7.25 2.94 3.98
CA SER A 59 6.00 3.10 4.72
C SER A 59 5.73 1.97 5.72
N CYS A 60 6.12 0.73 5.40
CA CYS A 60 5.89 -0.44 6.25
C CYS A 60 7.08 -0.82 7.12
N GLY A 61 8.24 -0.19 6.94
CA GLY A 61 9.46 -0.51 7.68
C GLY A 61 10.10 -1.85 7.28
N GLN A 62 9.80 -2.33 6.08
CA GLN A 62 10.41 -3.53 5.50
C GLN A 62 11.60 -3.14 4.61
N THR A 63 12.49 -4.08 4.31
CA THR A 63 13.54 -3.85 3.32
C THR A 63 12.96 -3.85 1.90
N LEU A 64 13.62 -3.15 0.98
CA LEU A 64 13.23 -3.14 -0.42
C LEU A 64 13.26 -4.55 -1.02
N GLU A 65 14.26 -5.36 -0.65
CA GLU A 65 14.41 -6.75 -1.10
C GLU A 65 13.22 -7.62 -0.66
N GLN A 66 12.76 -7.46 0.60
CA GLN A 66 11.63 -8.21 1.12
C GLN A 66 10.34 -7.86 0.36
N VAL A 67 10.06 -6.56 0.19
CA VAL A 67 8.89 -6.09 -0.56
C VAL A 67 8.94 -6.57 -2.01
N GLN A 68 10.12 -6.55 -2.64
CA GLN A 68 10.30 -7.05 -4.01
C GLN A 68 10.02 -8.55 -4.12
N ALA A 69 10.52 -9.35 -3.19
CA ALA A 69 10.28 -10.79 -3.18
C ALA A 69 8.80 -11.11 -2.98
N ASP A 70 8.16 -10.45 -2.01
CA ASP A 70 6.76 -10.67 -1.66
C ASP A 70 5.78 -10.15 -2.72
N ALA A 71 6.13 -9.07 -3.42
CA ALA A 71 5.30 -8.50 -4.47
C ALA A 71 5.65 -9.01 -5.88
N ASN A 72 6.67 -9.85 -6.03
CA ASN A 72 7.07 -10.41 -7.33
C ASN A 72 5.92 -11.19 -7.97
N ARG A 73 5.17 -11.90 -7.13
CA ARG A 73 3.86 -12.46 -7.44
C ARG A 73 2.81 -11.82 -6.56
N THR A 74 1.56 -12.23 -6.76
CA THR A 74 0.48 -11.77 -5.90
C THR A 74 0.61 -12.42 -4.53
N LYS A 75 0.76 -11.61 -3.49
CA LYS A 75 0.66 -12.03 -2.08
C LYS A 75 -0.62 -11.46 -1.51
N TYR A 76 -1.40 -12.32 -0.88
CA TYR A 76 -2.60 -11.93 -0.13
C TYR A 76 -2.26 -11.96 1.35
N LEU A 77 -2.69 -10.92 2.05
CA LEU A 77 -2.52 -10.75 3.49
C LEU A 77 -3.91 -10.57 4.10
N THR A 78 -4.19 -11.31 5.16
CA THR A 78 -5.30 -11.00 6.06
C THR A 78 -5.08 -9.66 6.74
N SER A 79 -6.12 -9.10 7.37
CA SER A 79 -6.01 -7.87 8.14
C SER A 79 -4.95 -7.96 9.25
N VAL A 80 -4.80 -9.12 9.88
CA VAL A 80 -3.79 -9.37 10.92
C VAL A 80 -2.39 -9.43 10.31
N GLU A 81 -2.19 -10.24 9.27
CA GLU A 81 -0.88 -10.33 8.59
C GLU A 81 -0.45 -8.99 7.99
N ALA A 82 -1.38 -8.19 7.47
CA ALA A 82 -1.07 -6.87 6.96
C ALA A 82 -0.63 -5.88 8.05
N LYS A 83 -1.17 -6.03 9.27
CA LYS A 83 -0.70 -5.28 10.44
C LYS A 83 0.71 -5.69 10.82
N GLU A 84 0.98 -6.99 10.90
CA GLU A 84 2.31 -7.53 11.20
C GLU A 84 3.34 -7.15 10.13
N TYR A 85 2.93 -7.14 8.86
CA TYR A 85 3.77 -6.70 7.75
C TYR A 85 4.07 -5.20 7.77
N GLY A 86 3.29 -4.40 8.51
CA GLY A 86 3.45 -2.96 8.66
C GLY A 86 2.65 -2.11 7.65
N LEU A 87 1.75 -2.72 6.87
CA LEU A 87 0.88 -1.99 5.92
C LEU A 87 -0.26 -1.22 6.60
N ILE A 88 -0.69 -1.69 7.77
CA ILE A 88 -1.70 -1.03 8.60
C ILE A 88 -1.27 -1.05 10.07
N ASP A 89 -1.84 -0.17 10.88
CA ASP A 89 -1.56 -0.09 12.30
C ASP A 89 -2.66 -0.78 13.14
N LYS A 90 -3.91 -0.75 12.66
CA LYS A 90 -5.09 -1.19 13.42
C LYS A 90 -6.04 -2.04 12.60
N VAL A 91 -6.62 -3.05 13.25
CA VAL A 91 -7.78 -3.79 12.74
C VAL A 91 -8.97 -3.34 13.57
N LEU A 92 -10.00 -2.79 12.92
CA LEU A 92 -11.18 -2.19 13.58
C LEU A 92 -12.34 -3.20 13.58
N PRO A 93 -12.69 -3.82 14.72
CA PRO A 93 -13.74 -4.85 14.76
C PRO A 93 -15.16 -4.27 14.68
N SER A 94 -15.37 -3.03 15.11
CA SER A 94 -16.68 -2.37 15.09
C SER A 94 -16.58 -0.90 14.68
N PRO A 95 -17.64 -0.33 14.05
CA PRO A 95 -17.74 1.11 13.80
C PRO A 95 -17.62 1.97 15.07
N LYS A 96 -17.91 1.40 16.24
CA LYS A 96 -17.77 2.08 17.54
C LYS A 96 -16.32 2.30 17.96
N ASP A 97 -15.38 1.58 17.35
CA ASP A 97 -13.95 1.67 17.63
C ASP A 97 -13.24 2.69 16.74
N LEU A 98 -13.97 3.35 15.84
CA LEU A 98 -13.45 4.52 15.13
C LEU A 98 -13.20 5.64 16.15
N PRO A 99 -12.06 6.33 16.08
CA PRO A 99 -11.87 7.55 16.84
C PRO A 99 -12.87 8.59 16.33
N VAL A 100 -14.02 8.69 17.01
CA VAL A 100 -14.98 9.77 16.81
C VAL A 100 -14.39 11.00 17.48
N GLN A 101 -13.35 11.56 16.89
CA GLN A 101 -12.92 12.90 17.24
C GLN A 101 -13.60 13.84 16.26
N ALA A 102 -14.46 14.71 16.76
CA ALA A 102 -15.01 15.80 15.96
C ALA A 102 -13.82 16.53 15.32
N PRO A 103 -13.88 16.85 14.02
CA PRO A 103 -12.77 17.51 13.39
C PRO A 103 -12.57 18.89 14.04
N SER A 104 -11.32 19.28 14.28
CA SER A 104 -10.96 20.46 15.09
C SER A 104 -11.55 21.78 14.59
N PHE A 105 -11.99 21.86 13.33
CA PHE A 105 -12.67 23.03 12.79
C PHE A 105 -14.11 23.18 13.29
N MET A 106 -14.73 22.12 13.84
CA MET A 106 -16.05 22.21 14.46
C MET A 106 -16.01 22.89 15.83
N ASP A 107 -14.87 22.87 16.52
CA ASP A 107 -14.68 23.62 17.77
C ASP A 107 -14.64 25.14 17.53
N ALA A 108 -14.33 25.58 16.31
CA ALA A 108 -14.26 27.00 15.94
C ALA A 108 -15.63 27.62 15.58
N VAL A 109 -16.70 26.82 15.57
CA VAL A 109 -18.08 27.24 15.23
C VAL A 109 -19.01 27.21 16.46
N ALA A 110 -18.52 26.75 17.61
CA ALA A 110 -19.20 26.79 18.90
C ALA A 110 -18.85 28.07 19.68
#